data_AF-A0AAP0K988-F1
#
_entry.id   AF-A0AAP0K988-F1
#
_cell.length_a   1.000
_cell.length_b   1.000
_cell.length_c   1.000
_cell.angle_alpha   90.00
_cell.angle_beta   90.00
_cell.angle_gamma   90.00
#
_symmetry.space_group_name_H-M   'P 1'
#
loop_
_entity.id
_entity.type
_entity.pdbx_description
1 polymer ?
#
loop_
_entity_poly.entity_id
_entity_poly.type
_entity_poly.pdbx_seq_one_letter_code
_entity_poly.pdbx_strand_id
1 'polypeptide(L)'
;MGESEVDSSLEHNFPIWFQTYARNSIIDETLVDLSVGPSRSCTVYPGYLVNGYKFHSATYDVNRSTQSSGVLVKGSNYADVSHNYYGVLQEVVEIEYTGLKRVVLFKCEWYDPTPNHGVRTHPTLQLVEVHRSRRYNNYEPFVLAMQATQVYYLSYPSMRNDRQEWLAVCFFVNQNSDEETSKDDNDQGSAEIAFKMGCPPRA
;
A
#
# COMPACT_ATOMS: atom_id res chain seq x y z
N MET A 1 -0.68 3.11 31.94
CA MET A 1 -0.84 2.18 30.80
C MET A 1 -0.01 2.75 29.68
N GLY A 2 1.05 2.07 29.25
CA GLY A 2 1.88 2.51 28.12
C GLY A 2 1.17 2.27 26.78
N GLU A 3 1.54 3.00 25.73
CA GLU A 3 0.96 2.82 24.38
C GLU A 3 1.05 1.36 23.91
N SER A 4 2.18 0.68 24.17
CA SER A 4 2.37 -0.74 23.85
C SER A 4 1.42 -1.70 24.59
N GLU A 5 0.99 -1.35 25.81
CA GLU A 5 0.02 -2.17 26.56
C GLU A 5 -1.40 -1.99 26.00
N VAL A 6 -1.70 -0.80 25.49
CA VAL A 6 -2.98 -0.51 24.82
C VAL A 6 -3.06 -1.25 23.49
N ASP A 7 -2.00 -1.19 22.67
CA ASP A 7 -1.94 -1.88 21.38
C ASP A 7 -2.09 -3.39 21.54
N SER A 8 -1.33 -4.00 22.47
CA SER A 8 -1.45 -5.44 22.74
C SER A 8 -2.83 -5.84 23.25
N SER A 9 -3.45 -5.00 24.08
CA SER A 9 -4.83 -5.22 24.54
C SER A 9 -5.83 -5.12 23.39
N LEU A 10 -5.64 -4.16 22.48
CA LEU A 10 -6.48 -3.99 21.30
C LEU A 10 -6.36 -5.22 20.38
N GLU A 11 -5.15 -5.64 20.04
CA GLU A 11 -4.90 -6.80 19.17
C GLU A 11 -5.53 -8.09 19.72
N HIS A 12 -5.48 -8.30 21.03
CA HIS A 12 -6.03 -9.51 21.65
C HIS A 12 -7.55 -9.45 21.79
N ASN A 13 -8.09 -8.33 22.25
CA ASN A 13 -9.50 -8.23 22.65
C ASN A 13 -10.41 -7.84 21.48
N PHE A 14 -9.91 -7.08 20.49
CA PHE A 14 -10.73 -6.61 19.38
C PHE A 14 -11.33 -7.75 18.55
N PRO A 15 -10.59 -8.79 18.11
CA PRO A 15 -11.18 -9.87 17.32
C PRO A 15 -12.28 -10.62 18.07
N ILE A 16 -12.09 -10.86 19.38
CA ILE A 16 -13.06 -11.55 20.24
C ILE A 16 -14.33 -10.71 20.40
N TRP A 17 -14.16 -9.42 20.71
CA TRP A 17 -15.26 -8.48 20.83
C TRP A 17 -16.02 -8.33 19.51
N PHE A 18 -15.30 -8.13 18.39
CA PHE A 18 -15.89 -7.90 17.07
C PHE A 18 -16.71 -9.11 16.62
N GLN A 19 -16.18 -10.33 16.80
CA GLN A 19 -16.92 -11.56 16.53
C GLN A 19 -18.20 -11.68 17.35
N THR A 20 -18.11 -11.37 18.65
CA THR A 20 -19.27 -11.46 19.56
C THR A 20 -20.33 -10.40 19.20
N TYR A 21 -19.90 -9.19 18.91
CA TYR A 21 -20.78 -8.08 18.56
C TYR A 21 -21.47 -8.33 17.21
N ALA A 22 -20.71 -8.71 16.18
CA ALA A 22 -21.24 -8.95 14.84
C ALA A 22 -22.30 -10.05 14.82
N ARG A 23 -22.06 -11.19 15.46
CA ARG A 23 -23.01 -12.30 15.53
C ARG A 23 -24.33 -11.94 16.23
N ASN A 24 -24.28 -11.06 17.22
CA ASN A 24 -25.45 -10.77 18.06
C ASN A 24 -26.21 -9.51 17.66
N SER A 25 -25.54 -8.56 16.99
CA SER A 25 -26.06 -7.19 16.85
C SER A 25 -26.03 -6.66 15.41
N ILE A 26 -25.39 -7.35 14.46
CA ILE A 26 -25.23 -6.87 13.08
C ILE A 26 -26.05 -7.75 12.12
N ILE A 27 -26.79 -7.10 11.21
CA ILE A 27 -27.58 -7.76 10.16
C ILE A 27 -26.74 -7.98 8.89
N ASP A 28 -25.73 -7.14 8.67
CA ASP A 28 -24.83 -7.22 7.51
C ASP A 28 -23.98 -8.51 7.55
N GLU A 29 -24.29 -9.42 6.64
CA GLU A 29 -23.63 -10.72 6.49
C GLU A 29 -22.14 -10.58 6.17
N THR A 30 -21.72 -9.51 5.49
CA THR A 30 -20.30 -9.25 5.20
C THR A 30 -19.53 -8.93 6.48
N LEU A 31 -20.09 -8.12 7.37
CA LEU A 31 -19.47 -7.82 8.65
C LEU A 31 -19.44 -9.06 9.56
N VAL A 32 -20.49 -9.89 9.53
CA VAL A 32 -20.51 -11.17 10.24
C VAL A 32 -19.40 -12.09 9.73
N ASP A 33 -19.23 -12.22 8.41
CA ASP A 33 -18.19 -13.02 7.80
C ASP A 33 -16.77 -12.53 8.15
N LEU A 34 -16.53 -11.23 8.05
CA LEU A 34 -15.25 -10.64 8.44
C LEU A 34 -14.92 -10.90 9.91
N SER A 35 -15.93 -10.94 10.77
CA SER A 35 -15.76 -11.18 12.22
C SER A 35 -15.34 -12.62 12.56
N VAL A 36 -15.50 -13.57 11.63
CA VAL A 36 -14.98 -14.93 11.79
C VAL A 36 -13.44 -14.95 11.65
N GLY A 37 -12.89 -13.98 10.93
CA GLY A 37 -11.49 -13.91 10.55
C GLY A 37 -11.20 -14.66 9.25
N PRO A 38 -9.97 -14.51 8.72
CA PRO A 38 -9.58 -15.17 7.48
C PRO A 38 -9.38 -16.68 7.69
N SER A 39 -9.47 -17.42 6.59
CA SER A 39 -9.04 -18.81 6.50
C SER A 39 -7.56 -18.93 6.91
N ARG A 40 -7.20 -20.10 7.45
CA ARG A 40 -5.81 -20.42 7.86
C ARG A 40 -4.86 -20.66 6.69
N SER A 41 -5.36 -20.58 5.46
CA SER A 41 -4.59 -20.70 4.23
C SER A 41 -4.51 -19.36 3.51
N CYS A 42 -3.36 -19.09 2.89
CA CYS A 42 -3.18 -17.96 1.98
C CYS A 42 -2.57 -18.44 0.66
N THR A 43 -2.78 -17.66 -0.40
CA THR A 43 -2.12 -17.85 -1.69
C THR A 43 -1.10 -16.73 -1.88
N VAL A 44 0.12 -17.08 -2.31
CA VAL A 44 1.19 -16.10 -2.54
C VAL A 44 1.44 -15.95 -4.03
N TYR A 45 1.57 -14.70 -4.49
CA TYR A 45 1.81 -14.36 -5.89
C TYR A 45 3.15 -13.62 -6.08
N PRO A 46 3.85 -13.84 -7.20
CA PRO A 46 5.09 -13.10 -7.52
C PRO A 46 4.82 -11.67 -8.01
N GLY A 47 3.57 -11.33 -8.33
CA GLY A 47 3.18 -10.02 -8.83
C GLY A 47 1.68 -9.81 -8.82
N TYR A 48 1.27 -8.55 -8.90
CA TYR A 48 -0.13 -8.14 -8.77
C TYR A 48 -0.40 -6.84 -9.55
N LEU A 49 -1.55 -6.78 -10.21
CA LEU A 49 -2.01 -5.59 -10.92
C LEU A 49 -3.14 -4.94 -10.12
N VAL A 50 -2.94 -3.70 -9.69
CA VAL A 50 -3.94 -2.94 -8.92
C VAL A 50 -3.80 -1.45 -9.21
N ASN A 51 -4.92 -0.74 -9.36
CA ASN A 51 -4.94 0.70 -9.67
C ASN A 51 -4.09 1.10 -10.90
N GLY A 52 -3.97 0.21 -11.88
CA GLY A 52 -3.12 0.43 -13.07
C GLY A 52 -1.61 0.21 -12.83
N TYR A 53 -1.20 -0.09 -11.60
CA TYR A 53 0.18 -0.41 -11.27
C TYR A 53 0.44 -1.91 -11.31
N LYS A 54 1.53 -2.30 -11.96
CA LYS A 54 1.99 -3.69 -12.02
C LYS A 54 3.12 -3.88 -11.03
N PHE A 55 2.80 -4.40 -9.85
CA PHE A 55 3.76 -4.72 -8.82
C PHE A 55 4.35 -6.11 -9.00
N HIS A 56 5.62 -6.26 -8.66
CA HIS A 56 6.27 -7.57 -8.53
C HIS A 56 7.02 -7.65 -7.20
N SER A 57 7.18 -8.85 -6.67
CA SER A 57 8.05 -9.06 -5.52
C SER A 57 9.50 -8.74 -5.88
N ALA A 58 10.26 -8.27 -4.89
CA ALA A 58 11.68 -7.99 -5.04
C ALA A 58 12.46 -9.20 -5.57
N THR A 59 12.11 -10.40 -5.11
CA THR A 59 12.70 -11.68 -5.56
C THR A 59 12.40 -11.98 -7.03
N TYR A 60 11.22 -11.60 -7.52
CA TYR A 60 10.84 -11.79 -8.92
C TYR A 60 11.49 -10.75 -9.85
N ASP A 61 11.80 -9.57 -9.33
CA ASP A 61 12.37 -8.45 -10.09
C ASP A 61 13.89 -8.48 -10.26
N VAL A 62 14.62 -9.33 -9.52
CA VAL A 62 16.11 -9.36 -9.53
C VAL A 62 16.71 -9.43 -10.94
N ASN A 63 16.06 -10.13 -11.87
CA ASN A 63 16.56 -10.35 -13.23
C ASN A 63 15.81 -9.54 -14.30
N ARG A 64 14.97 -8.58 -13.91
CA ARG A 64 14.16 -7.78 -14.84
C ARG A 64 14.77 -6.38 -15.01
N SER A 65 14.55 -5.81 -16.19
CA SER A 65 14.99 -4.46 -16.54
C SER A 65 14.23 -3.36 -15.79
N THR A 66 13.04 -3.66 -15.27
CA THR A 66 12.15 -2.73 -14.59
C THR A 66 12.04 -3.08 -13.10
N GLN A 67 12.32 -2.14 -12.21
CA GLN A 67 12.10 -2.29 -10.77
C GLN A 67 10.63 -1.98 -10.44
N SER A 68 9.79 -3.01 -10.36
CA SER A 68 8.35 -2.88 -10.08
C SER A 68 7.97 -3.19 -8.62
N SER A 69 8.96 -3.37 -7.76
CA SER A 69 8.78 -3.73 -6.36
C SER A 69 8.66 -2.53 -5.40
N GLY A 70 8.88 -1.30 -5.86
CA GLY A 70 8.78 -0.14 -4.98
C GLY A 70 7.33 0.20 -4.63
N VAL A 71 7.07 0.37 -3.34
CA VAL A 71 5.75 0.64 -2.77
C VAL A 71 5.78 1.96 -2.01
N LEU A 72 4.76 2.78 -2.24
CA LEU A 72 4.42 3.96 -1.46
C LEU A 72 3.02 3.81 -0.87
N VAL A 73 2.88 4.12 0.40
CA VAL A 73 1.59 4.26 1.09
C VAL A 73 1.53 5.65 1.70
N LYS A 74 0.46 6.38 1.38
CA LYS A 74 0.27 7.72 1.93
C LYS A 74 -0.11 7.63 3.41
N GLY A 75 0.48 8.50 4.23
CA GLY A 75 0.07 8.65 5.62
C GLY A 75 -1.38 9.12 5.76
N SER A 76 -1.93 9.04 6.97
CA SER A 76 -3.31 9.41 7.28
C SER A 76 -3.66 10.87 6.97
N ASN A 77 -2.67 11.75 6.92
CA ASN A 77 -2.82 13.12 6.46
C ASN A 77 -2.38 13.25 4.99
N TYR A 78 -3.32 13.14 4.06
CA TYR A 78 -3.06 13.22 2.62
C TYR A 78 -2.40 14.53 2.15
N ALA A 79 -2.50 15.61 2.94
CA ALA A 79 -1.85 16.89 2.65
C ALA A 79 -0.38 16.95 3.13
N ASP A 80 0.01 16.04 4.03
CA ASP A 80 1.33 16.03 4.64
C ASP A 80 2.14 14.79 4.21
N VAL A 81 2.98 15.01 3.20
CA VAL A 81 3.89 14.00 2.66
C VAL A 81 4.94 13.51 3.65
N SER A 82 5.11 14.19 4.79
CA SER A 82 6.10 13.80 5.81
C SER A 82 5.78 12.49 6.52
N HIS A 83 4.55 11.97 6.36
CA HIS A 83 4.07 10.72 6.96
C HIS A 83 3.88 9.60 5.94
N ASN A 84 4.46 9.73 4.75
CA ASN A 84 4.43 8.68 3.74
C ASN A 84 5.36 7.51 4.12
N TYR A 85 4.90 6.30 3.85
CA TYR A 85 5.68 5.08 4.03
C TYR A 85 6.21 4.60 2.69
N TYR A 86 7.52 4.40 2.62
CA TYR A 86 8.21 3.90 1.44
C TYR A 86 8.76 2.52 1.76
N GLY A 87 8.55 1.57 0.86
CA GLY A 87 8.99 0.20 1.07
C GLY A 87 9.26 -0.54 -0.22
N VAL A 88 9.66 -1.79 -0.05
CA VAL A 88 9.92 -2.75 -1.12
C VAL A 88 9.00 -3.95 -0.92
N LEU A 89 8.19 -4.26 -1.92
CA LEU A 89 7.30 -5.40 -1.94
C LEU A 89 8.11 -6.70 -1.88
N GLN A 90 7.86 -7.49 -0.84
CA GLN A 90 8.49 -8.79 -0.64
C GLN A 90 7.58 -9.91 -1.15
N GLU A 91 6.29 -9.87 -0.80
CA GLU A 91 5.32 -10.91 -1.14
C GLU A 91 3.93 -10.28 -1.37
N VAL A 92 3.20 -10.82 -2.34
CA VAL A 92 1.77 -10.56 -2.49
C VAL A 92 1.02 -11.73 -1.87
N VAL A 93 0.18 -11.47 -0.87
CA VAL A 93 -0.55 -12.49 -0.12
C VAL A 93 -2.04 -12.27 -0.29
N GLU A 94 -2.74 -13.25 -0.86
CA GLU A 94 -4.20 -13.27 -0.90
C GLU A 94 -4.73 -14.18 0.22
N ILE A 95 -5.59 -13.61 1.06
CA ILE A 95 -6.31 -14.32 2.12
C ILE A 95 -7.79 -14.40 1.76
N GLU A 96 -8.40 -15.52 2.12
CA GLU A 96 -9.83 -15.78 1.89
C GLU A 96 -10.58 -15.71 3.21
N TYR A 97 -11.72 -15.03 3.22
CA TYR A 97 -12.70 -14.98 4.29
C TYR A 97 -13.92 -15.83 3.91
N THR A 98 -14.79 -16.09 4.88
CA THR A 98 -16.08 -16.74 4.62
C THR A 98 -16.89 -15.99 3.56
N GLY A 99 -17.67 -16.75 2.79
CA GLY A 99 -18.46 -16.21 1.68
C GLY A 99 -17.64 -15.82 0.45
N LEU A 100 -16.50 -16.50 0.19
CA LEU A 100 -15.62 -16.29 -0.97
C LEU A 100 -15.05 -14.87 -1.10
N LYS A 101 -14.97 -14.14 0.01
CA LYS A 101 -14.42 -12.79 0.06
C LYS A 101 -12.89 -12.88 0.10
N ARG A 102 -12.20 -12.19 -0.81
CA ARG A 102 -10.74 -12.23 -0.91
C ARG A 102 -10.14 -10.86 -0.63
N VAL A 103 -9.06 -10.85 0.14
CA VAL A 103 -8.29 -9.64 0.46
C VAL A 103 -6.86 -9.87 0.04
N VAL A 104 -6.30 -8.91 -0.71
CA VAL A 104 -4.90 -8.96 -1.14
C VAL A 104 -4.09 -7.98 -0.32
N LEU A 105 -3.07 -8.51 0.35
CA LEU A 105 -2.11 -7.81 1.17
C LEU A 105 -0.75 -7.81 0.49
N PHE A 106 -0.05 -6.69 0.60
CA PHE A 106 1.35 -6.57 0.25
C PHE A 106 2.17 -6.65 1.53
N LYS A 107 3.05 -7.64 1.60
CA LYS A 107 4.09 -7.70 2.62
C LYS A 107 5.27 -6.87 2.13
N CYS A 108 5.60 -5.82 2.87
CA CYS A 108 6.63 -4.87 2.50
C CYS A 108 7.77 -4.89 3.52
N GLU A 109 8.99 -4.69 3.02
CA GLU A 109 10.10 -4.23 3.82
C GLU A 109 10.11 -2.70 3.77
N TRP A 110 9.83 -2.05 4.89
CA TRP A 110 9.70 -0.60 4.97
C TRP A 110 11.03 0.09 5.26
N TYR A 111 11.30 1.20 4.56
CA TYR A 111 12.35 2.14 4.95
C TYR A 111 11.93 2.87 6.24
N ASP A 112 12.91 3.31 7.03
CA ASP A 112 12.65 4.10 8.24
C ASP A 112 11.97 5.42 7.86
N PRO A 113 10.73 5.69 8.31
CA PRO A 113 9.99 6.90 7.94
C PRO A 113 10.47 8.16 8.67
N THR A 114 11.41 8.03 9.63
CA THR A 114 11.85 9.14 10.47
C THR A 114 12.45 10.28 9.63
N PRO A 115 11.89 11.51 9.70
CA PRO A 115 12.38 12.65 8.92
C PRO A 115 13.85 12.97 9.20
N ASN A 116 14.61 13.24 8.15
CA ASN A 116 16.06 13.49 8.17
C ASN A 116 16.92 12.36 8.75
N HIS A 117 16.35 11.17 8.97
CA HIS A 117 17.07 9.98 9.39
C HIS A 117 16.93 8.85 8.38
N GLY A 118 15.70 8.47 8.03
CA GLY A 118 15.43 7.46 7.02
C GLY A 118 14.74 8.00 5.76
N VAL A 119 14.00 9.10 5.87
CA VAL A 119 13.42 9.84 4.74
C VAL A 119 13.84 11.30 4.81
N ARG A 120 14.19 11.88 3.67
CA ARG A 120 14.41 13.33 3.56
C ARG A 120 13.82 13.88 2.26
N THR A 121 13.55 15.18 2.25
CA THR A 121 13.09 15.89 1.07
C THR A 121 14.05 17.01 0.75
N HIS A 122 14.53 17.06 -0.50
CA HIS A 122 15.41 18.13 -0.94
C HIS A 122 14.62 19.47 -0.97
N PRO A 123 15.02 20.51 -0.21
CA PRO A 123 14.22 21.72 -0.02
C PRO A 123 13.80 22.43 -1.31
N THR A 124 14.71 22.48 -2.29
CA THR A 124 14.50 23.22 -3.55
C THR A 124 13.86 22.40 -4.66
N LEU A 125 14.03 21.07 -4.64
CA LEU A 125 13.64 20.19 -5.75
C LEU A 125 12.40 19.37 -5.42
N GLN A 126 11.95 19.39 -4.16
CA GLN A 126 10.87 18.53 -3.64
C GLN A 126 11.12 17.04 -3.93
N LEU A 127 12.39 16.67 -4.12
CA LEU A 127 12.81 15.30 -4.38
C LEU A 127 12.83 14.54 -3.06
N VAL A 128 12.04 13.48 -2.96
CA VAL A 128 12.05 12.58 -1.81
C VAL A 128 13.17 11.56 -1.96
N GLU A 129 13.89 11.33 -0.88
CA GLU A 129 14.97 10.36 -0.80
C GLU A 129 14.80 9.45 0.41
N VAL A 130 15.11 8.17 0.23
CA VAL A 130 15.10 7.16 1.30
C VAL A 130 16.50 6.66 1.57
N HIS A 131 16.83 6.40 2.83
CA HIS A 131 18.12 5.87 3.22
C HIS A 131 18.20 4.37 2.95
N ARG A 132 19.13 3.95 2.09
CA ARG A 132 19.25 2.58 1.56
C ARG A 132 19.31 1.51 2.63
N SER A 133 20.00 1.73 3.74
CA SER A 133 20.20 0.74 4.83
C SER A 133 19.30 0.92 6.05
N ARG A 134 18.51 2.00 6.15
CA ARG A 134 17.64 2.22 7.31
C ARG A 134 16.32 1.49 7.06
N ARG A 135 15.89 0.70 8.02
CA ARG A 135 14.67 -0.09 7.95
C ARG A 135 13.79 0.21 9.15
N TYR A 136 12.49 0.22 8.89
CA TYR A 136 11.48 0.35 9.93
C TYR A 136 11.16 -1.03 10.48
N ASN A 137 11.63 -1.32 11.68
CA ASN A 137 11.50 -2.64 12.32
C ASN A 137 10.21 -2.80 13.15
N ASN A 138 9.21 -1.95 12.94
CA ASN A 138 7.94 -2.01 13.69
C ASN A 138 6.98 -3.08 13.12
N TYR A 139 5.92 -3.34 13.90
CA TYR A 139 5.19 -4.60 13.95
C TYR A 139 4.34 -4.94 12.71
N GLU A 140 4.00 -3.97 11.84
CA GLU A 140 3.04 -4.19 10.75
C GLU A 140 3.70 -4.14 9.36
N PRO A 141 4.09 -5.31 8.79
CA PRO A 141 4.68 -5.38 7.45
C PRO A 141 3.62 -5.41 6.34
N PHE A 142 2.33 -5.56 6.66
CA PHE A 142 1.28 -5.71 5.66
C PHE A 142 0.52 -4.42 5.39
N VAL A 143 0.20 -4.19 4.12
CA VAL A 143 -0.73 -3.15 3.69
C VAL A 143 -1.73 -3.72 2.69
N LEU A 144 -2.94 -3.16 2.60
CA LEU A 144 -3.86 -3.52 1.53
C LEU A 144 -3.26 -3.13 0.18
N ALA A 145 -3.26 -4.05 -0.78
CA ALA A 145 -2.76 -3.78 -2.14
C ALA A 145 -3.43 -2.53 -2.76
N MET A 146 -4.71 -2.30 -2.45
CA MET A 146 -5.49 -1.15 -2.92
C MET A 146 -4.95 0.21 -2.45
N GLN A 147 -4.20 0.25 -1.34
CA GLN A 147 -3.62 1.47 -0.79
C GLN A 147 -2.22 1.77 -1.35
N ALA A 148 -1.62 0.82 -2.07
CA ALA A 148 -0.27 0.93 -2.58
C ALA A 148 -0.21 1.74 -3.89
N THR A 149 0.78 2.61 -3.98
CA THR A 149 1.21 3.30 -5.21
C THR A 149 2.59 2.81 -5.61
N GLN A 150 2.86 2.64 -6.90
CA GLN A 150 4.17 2.20 -7.38
C GLN A 150 5.16 3.35 -7.44
N VAL A 151 6.39 3.09 -6.96
CA VAL A 151 7.54 3.99 -7.03
C VAL A 151 8.80 3.25 -7.47
N TYR A 152 9.81 3.99 -7.92
CA TYR A 152 11.12 3.47 -8.28
C TYR A 152 12.18 4.10 -7.38
N TYR A 153 13.22 3.31 -7.06
CA TYR A 153 14.34 3.76 -6.25
C TYR A 153 15.61 3.86 -7.10
N LEU A 154 16.08 5.08 -7.34
CA LEU A 154 17.27 5.32 -8.16
C LEU A 154 18.48 5.65 -7.29
N SER A 155 19.61 5.06 -7.63
CA SER A 155 20.90 5.44 -7.05
C SER A 155 21.43 6.70 -7.74
N TYR A 156 22.07 7.58 -6.98
CA TYR A 156 22.73 8.74 -7.57
C TYR A 156 23.96 8.31 -8.39
N PRO A 157 24.19 8.91 -9.56
CA PRO A 157 25.40 8.67 -10.36
C PRO A 157 26.68 9.27 -9.74
N SER A 158 26.54 10.05 -8.65
CA SER A 158 27.66 10.74 -8.00
C SER A 158 28.54 9.77 -7.19
N MET A 159 29.85 9.83 -7.42
CA MET A 159 30.86 9.03 -6.72
C MET A 159 31.16 9.50 -5.28
N ARG A 160 30.57 10.61 -4.83
CA ARG A 160 30.73 11.07 -3.44
C ARG A 160 30.00 10.12 -2.48
N ASN A 161 30.72 9.62 -1.47
CA ASN A 161 30.25 8.60 -0.53
C ASN A 161 28.95 8.99 0.20
N ASP A 162 28.79 10.27 0.56
CA ASP A 162 27.63 10.80 1.30
C ASP A 162 26.30 10.66 0.55
N ARG A 163 26.33 10.51 -0.78
CA ARG A 163 25.14 10.37 -1.62
C ARG A 163 24.84 8.93 -2.05
N GLN A 164 25.74 7.98 -1.79
CA GLN A 164 25.51 6.57 -2.12
C GLN A 164 24.53 5.89 -1.17
N GLU A 165 24.37 6.44 0.03
CA GLU A 165 23.47 5.93 1.06
C GLU A 165 22.00 6.32 0.84
N TRP A 166 21.73 7.29 -0.04
CA TRP A 166 20.39 7.79 -0.32
C TRP A 166 19.92 7.36 -1.72
N LEU A 167 18.67 6.91 -1.80
CA LEU A 167 18.00 6.56 -3.05
C LEU A 167 16.95 7.62 -3.35
N ALA A 168 16.96 8.15 -4.58
CA ALA A 168 15.92 9.03 -5.05
C ALA A 168 14.63 8.24 -5.33
N VAL A 169 13.49 8.75 -4.86
CA VAL A 169 12.18 8.16 -5.11
C VAL A 169 11.57 8.80 -6.35
N CYS A 170 11.28 8.00 -7.37
CA CYS A 170 10.59 8.43 -8.58
C CYS A 170 9.19 7.85 -8.63
N PHE A 171 8.21 8.68 -8.96
CA PHE A 171 6.81 8.29 -9.05
C PHE A 171 6.49 7.85 -10.47
N PHE A 172 5.63 6.85 -10.59
CA PHE A 172 5.02 6.53 -11.87
C PHE A 172 4.07 7.66 -12.26
N VAL A 173 4.32 8.35 -13.37
CA VAL A 173 3.35 9.28 -13.95
C VAL A 173 2.46 8.47 -14.89
N ASN A 174 1.22 8.26 -14.48
CA ASN A 174 0.24 7.62 -15.34
C ASN A 174 -0.16 8.65 -16.41
N GLN A 175 0.14 8.40 -17.69
CA GLN A 175 -0.09 9.35 -18.79
C GLN A 175 -1.58 9.62 -19.08
N ASN A 176 -2.52 9.05 -18.30
CA ASN A 176 -3.95 9.14 -18.53
C ASN A 176 -4.68 10.17 -17.66
N SER A 177 -3.99 11.08 -16.96
CA SER A 177 -4.65 12.13 -16.18
C SER A 177 -4.88 13.46 -16.92
N ASP A 178 -4.41 13.62 -18.16
CA ASP A 178 -4.50 14.90 -18.90
C ASP A 178 -4.92 14.75 -20.38
N GLU A 179 -5.92 13.92 -20.71
CA GLU A 179 -6.63 14.02 -22.00
C GLU A 179 -8.13 13.70 -21.87
N GLU A 180 -8.91 14.64 -21.32
CA GLU A 180 -10.34 14.77 -21.66
C GLU A 180 -10.50 16.00 -22.57
N THR A 181 -10.45 15.79 -23.89
CA THR A 181 -11.37 16.36 -24.91
C THR A 181 -10.86 16.13 -26.33
N SER A 182 -11.26 15.02 -26.94
CA SER A 182 -11.83 15.08 -28.29
C SER A 182 -12.66 13.82 -28.53
N LYS A 183 -13.89 14.05 -28.99
CA LYS A 183 -14.81 13.01 -29.44
C LYS A 183 -14.25 12.43 -30.73
N ASP A 184 -14.28 11.10 -30.86
CA ASP A 184 -14.71 10.45 -32.09
C ASP A 184 -15.26 9.05 -31.75
N ASP A 185 -16.48 8.80 -32.24
CA ASP A 185 -17.23 7.55 -32.11
C ASP A 185 -16.59 6.46 -32.97
N ASN A 186 -16.29 5.27 -32.42
CA ASN A 186 -16.87 3.99 -32.86
C ASN A 186 -16.36 2.76 -32.07
N ASP A 187 -17.34 2.03 -31.54
CA ASP A 187 -17.48 0.57 -31.39
C ASP A 187 -16.62 -0.32 -30.44
N GLN A 188 -17.40 -1.04 -29.62
CA GLN A 188 -17.25 -2.40 -29.07
C GLN A 188 -16.22 -2.73 -27.96
N GLY A 189 -16.73 -2.67 -26.72
CA GLY A 189 -16.89 -3.90 -25.91
C GLY A 189 -15.93 -4.11 -24.74
N SER A 190 -16.35 -3.74 -23.52
CA SER A 190 -16.68 -4.68 -22.41
C SER A 190 -16.45 -4.06 -21.01
N ALA A 191 -17.57 -3.86 -20.31
CA ALA A 191 -17.79 -3.83 -18.86
C ALA A 191 -16.94 -2.90 -17.98
N GLU A 192 -17.39 -1.66 -17.85
CA GLU A 192 -17.23 -0.83 -16.64
C GLU A 192 -18.05 -1.41 -15.48
N ILE A 193 -17.46 -1.50 -14.29
CA ILE A 193 -18.22 -1.46 -13.03
C ILE A 193 -17.67 -0.30 -12.21
N ALA A 194 -18.32 0.86 -12.36
CA ALA A 194 -18.07 2.04 -11.56
C ALA A 194 -18.74 1.90 -10.18
N PHE A 195 -17.97 1.85 -9.10
CA PHE A 195 -18.50 2.08 -7.75
C PHE A 195 -18.61 3.59 -7.50
N LYS A 196 -19.81 4.11 -7.77
CA LYS A 196 -20.22 5.47 -7.45
C LYS A 196 -20.74 5.48 -6.00
N MET A 197 -19.95 5.94 -5.04
CA MET A 197 -20.48 6.34 -3.72
C MET A 197 -20.59 7.85 -3.68
N GLY A 198 -21.81 8.34 -3.91
CA GLY A 198 -22.17 9.73 -3.65
C GLY A 198 -22.36 9.95 -2.15
N CYS A 199 -21.69 10.95 -1.59
CA CYS A 199 -22.10 11.54 -0.32
C CYS A 199 -23.42 12.32 -0.54
N PRO A 200 -24.44 12.14 0.31
CA PRO A 200 -25.58 13.05 0.31
C PRO A 200 -25.17 14.41 0.93
N PRO A 201 -25.78 15.52 0.47
CA PRO A 201 -25.57 16.82 1.08
C PRO A 201 -26.19 16.85 2.49
N ARG A 202 -25.44 17.33 3.47
CA ARG A 202 -26.00 17.68 4.78
C ARG A 202 -26.78 18.99 4.64
N ALA A 203 -28.03 18.97 5.10
CA ALA A 203 -28.81 20.15 5.46
C ALA A 203 -28.27 20.78 6.75
#